data_AF-A0A2N2DHV8-F1
#
_entry.id   AF-A0A2N2DHV8-F1
#
_cell.length_a   1.000
_cell.length_b   1.000
_cell.length_c   1.000
_cell.angle_alpha   90.00
_cell.angle_beta   90.00
_cell.angle_gamma   90.00
#
_symmetry.space_group_name_H-M   'P 1'
#
loop_
_entity.id
_entity.type
_entity.pdbx_description
1 polymer ?
#
loop_
_entity_poly.entity_id
_entity_poly.type
_entity_poly.pdbx_seq_one_letter_code
_entity_poly.pdbx_strand_id
1 'polypeptide(L)'
;MLSEKEVIELADRAVSHITLIEKFSAYERQCPDPQVRETLFRHRQVLQQHYQMIMVFLHGAQGMGGGVAAQDINAFSAGQSAYSSQGFQAPPIPQALPSVSGMKQF
;
A
#
# COMPACT_ATOMS: atom_id res chain seq x y z
N MET A 1 -24.26 -0.88 14.46
CA MET A 1 -23.47 -0.57 15.68
C MET A 1 -22.28 -1.50 15.65
N LEU A 2 -21.05 -0.98 15.76
CA LEU A 2 -19.84 -1.80 15.84
C LEU A 2 -19.76 -2.43 17.24
N SER A 3 -19.29 -3.67 17.31
CA SER A 3 -18.94 -4.33 18.57
C SER A 3 -17.66 -3.73 19.16
N GLU A 4 -17.46 -3.92 20.47
CA GLU A 4 -16.24 -3.47 21.17
C GLU A 4 -14.96 -4.03 20.53
N LYS A 5 -14.98 -5.32 20.15
CA LYS A 5 -13.89 -5.96 19.43
C LYS A 5 -13.58 -5.27 18.10
N GLU A 6 -14.61 -4.96 17.31
CA GLU A 6 -14.42 -4.27 16.01
C GLU A 6 -13.87 -2.86 16.19
N VAL A 7 -14.30 -2.14 17.24
CA VAL A 7 -13.76 -0.80 17.56
C VAL A 7 -12.27 -0.89 17.90
N ILE A 8 -11.85 -1.86 18.72
CA ILE A 8 -10.44 -2.07 19.07
C ILE A 8 -9.63 -2.40 17.81
N GLU A 9 -10.10 -3.33 16.97
CA GLU A 9 -9.40 -3.68 15.73
C GLU A 9 -9.30 -2.51 14.74
N LEU A 10 -10.35 -1.67 14.65
CA LEU A 10 -10.34 -0.47 13.81
C LEU A 10 -9.35 0.57 14.36
N ALA A 11 -9.28 0.74 15.68
CA ALA A 11 -8.31 1.62 16.31
C ALA A 11 -6.87 1.15 16.05
N ASP A 12 -6.57 -0.15 16.21
CA ASP A 12 -5.26 -0.72 15.89
C ASP A 12 -4.90 -0.51 14.42
N ARG A 13 -5.86 -0.72 13.51
CA ARG A 13 -5.67 -0.45 12.08
C ARG A 13 -5.41 1.03 11.82
N ALA A 14 -6.09 1.96 12.51
CA ALA A 14 -5.84 3.40 12.37
C ALA A 14 -4.40 3.76 12.78
N VAL A 15 -3.92 3.23 13.92
CA VAL A 15 -2.54 3.42 14.39
C VAL A 15 -1.53 2.88 13.39
N SER A 16 -1.76 1.68 12.86
CA SER A 16 -0.89 1.10 11.84
C SER A 16 -0.80 1.97 10.57
N HIS A 17 -1.93 2.48 10.08
CA HIS A 17 -1.96 3.33 8.89
C HIS A 17 -1.24 4.67 9.11
N ILE A 18 -1.41 5.34 10.26
CA ILE A 18 -0.71 6.61 10.51
C ILE A 18 0.81 6.40 10.61
N THR A 19 1.27 5.33 11.26
CA THR A 19 2.70 4.98 11.30
C THR A 19 3.25 4.68 9.91
N LEU A 20 2.51 3.97 9.06
CA LEU A 20 2.93 3.73 7.68
C LEU A 20 2.98 5.04 6.88
N ILE A 21 2.00 5.93 7.00
CA ILE A 21 2.00 7.24 6.34
C ILE A 21 3.27 8.02 6.67
N GLU A 22 3.67 8.08 7.94
CA GLU A 22 4.90 8.74 8.38
C GLU A 22 6.15 8.08 7.78
N LYS A 23 6.20 6.75 7.81
CA LYS A 23 7.32 5.96 7.25
C LYS A 23 7.48 6.18 5.75
N PHE A 24 6.40 6.10 4.98
CA PHE A 24 6.41 6.35 3.55
C PHE A 24 6.76 7.81 3.23
N SER A 25 6.32 8.78 4.04
CA SER A 25 6.73 10.18 3.89
C SER A 25 8.23 10.39 4.12
N ALA A 26 8.81 9.69 5.11
CA ALA A 26 10.25 9.73 5.36
C ALA A 26 11.04 9.11 4.20
N TYR A 27 10.60 7.97 3.67
CA TYR A 27 11.22 7.32 2.52
C TYR A 27 11.14 8.16 1.25
N GLU A 28 9.99 8.80 1.00
CA GLU A 28 9.80 9.70 -0.15
C GLU A 28 10.82 10.84 -0.16
N ARG A 29 11.08 11.46 1.01
CA ARG A 29 12.06 12.56 1.16
C ARG A 29 13.50 12.11 0.98
N GLN A 30 13.80 10.87 1.35
CA GLN A 30 15.15 10.32 1.31
C GLN A 30 15.47 9.63 -0.02
N CYS A 31 14.46 9.37 -0.87
CA CYS A 31 14.64 8.62 -2.10
C CYS A 31 15.11 9.51 -3.25
N PRO A 32 16.33 9.31 -3.79
CA PRO A 32 16.83 10.09 -4.92
C PRO A 32 16.15 9.69 -6.23
N ASP A 33 15.70 8.44 -6.35
CA ASP A 33 15.07 7.90 -7.55
C ASP A 33 13.63 8.45 -7.71
N PRO A 34 13.31 9.11 -8.84
CA PRO A 34 12.00 9.73 -9.04
C PRO A 34 10.87 8.71 -9.22
N GLN A 35 11.14 7.54 -9.80
CA GLN A 35 10.13 6.52 -10.03
C GLN A 35 9.74 5.80 -8.73
N VAL A 36 10.72 5.54 -7.87
CA VAL A 36 10.49 5.01 -6.52
C VAL A 36 9.76 6.06 -5.68
N ARG A 37 10.13 7.34 -5.78
CA ARG A 37 9.45 8.43 -5.07
C ARG A 37 7.97 8.54 -5.44
N GLU A 38 7.65 8.49 -6.74
CA GLU A 38 6.27 8.47 -7.22
C GLU A 38 5.49 7.26 -6.69
N THR A 39 6.13 6.08 -6.64
CA THR A 39 5.53 4.87 -6.09
C THR A 39 5.23 5.02 -4.59
N LEU A 40 6.18 5.56 -3.81
CA LEU A 40 6.01 5.83 -2.38
C LEU A 40 4.91 6.88 -2.15
N PHE A 41 4.86 7.93 -2.98
CA PHE A 41 3.83 8.96 -2.94
C PHE A 41 2.43 8.37 -3.14
N ARG A 42 2.23 7.56 -4.19
CA ARG A 42 0.94 6.89 -4.45
C ARG A 42 0.52 5.99 -3.30
N HIS A 43 1.46 5.22 -2.75
CA HIS A 43 1.17 4.33 -1.63
C HIS A 43 0.75 5.12 -0.37
N ARG A 44 1.45 6.23 -0.10
CA ARG A 44 1.09 7.15 0.99
C ARG A 44 -0.32 7.73 0.81
N GLN A 45 -0.73 8.10 -0.40
CA GLN A 45 -2.09 8.58 -0.67
C GLN A 45 -3.16 7.52 -0.38
N VAL A 46 -2.95 6.27 -0.78
CA VAL A 46 -3.88 5.17 -0.49
C VAL A 46 -4.01 4.96 1.02
N LEU A 47 -2.89 4.95 1.74
CA LEU A 47 -2.90 4.81 3.21
C LEU A 47 -3.65 5.97 3.89
N GLN A 48 -3.50 7.21 3.39
CA GLN A 48 -4.24 8.37 3.89
C GLN A 48 -5.75 8.22 3.70
N GLN A 49 -6.18 7.72 2.54
CA GLN A 49 -7.60 7.45 2.27
C GLN A 49 -8.15 6.37 3.21
N HIS A 50 -7.41 5.27 3.39
CA HIS A 50 -7.81 4.21 4.31
C HIS A 50 -7.91 4.71 5.76
N TYR A 51 -6.94 5.51 6.21
CA TYR A 51 -6.97 6.12 7.52
C TYR A 51 -8.22 7.00 7.72
N GLN A 52 -8.52 7.88 6.76
CA GLN A 52 -9.72 8.72 6.81
C GLN A 52 -11.00 7.90 6.90
N MET A 53 -11.11 6.84 6.09
CA MET A 53 -12.26 5.93 6.12
C MET A 53 -12.41 5.25 7.50
N ILE A 54 -11.31 4.74 8.07
CA ILE A 54 -11.31 4.13 9.41
C ILE A 54 -11.76 5.15 10.47
N MET A 55 -11.24 6.38 10.39
CA MET A 55 -11.65 7.43 11.32
C MET A 55 -13.14 7.75 11.19
N VAL A 56 -13.71 7.78 9.99
CA VAL A 56 -15.17 7.96 9.80
C VAL A 56 -15.95 6.86 10.50
N PHE A 57 -15.55 5.59 10.36
CA PHE A 57 -16.21 4.47 11.06
C PHE A 57 -16.11 4.57 12.58
N LEU A 58 -14.93 4.96 13.10
CA LEU A 58 -14.72 5.13 14.54
C LEU A 58 -15.56 6.29 15.11
N HIS A 59 -15.60 7.45 14.43
CA HIS A 59 -16.43 8.59 14.86
C HIS A 59 -17.93 8.26 14.81
N GLY A 60 -18.35 7.52 13.77
CA GLY A 60 -19.72 7.04 13.65
C GLY A 60 -20.13 6.07 14.76
N ALA A 61 -19.20 5.23 15.23
CA ALA A 61 -19.45 4.33 16.35
C ALA A 61 -19.49 5.02 17.73
N GLN A 62 -18.79 6.14 17.89
CA GLN A 62 -18.79 6.93 19.13
C GLN A 62 -20.02 7.86 19.27
N GLY A 63 -20.96 7.85 18.32
CA GLY A 63 -22.17 8.67 18.37
C GLY A 63 -21.96 10.15 18.04
N MET A 64 -20.75 10.55 17.62
CA MET A 64 -20.44 11.90 17.13
C MET A 64 -20.67 11.97 15.61
N GLY A 65 -21.93 11.76 15.20
CA GLY A 65 -22.33 11.65 13.79
C GLY A 65 -22.35 12.99 13.04
N GLY A 66 -21.30 13.26 12.26
CA GLY A 66 -21.38 14.11 11.07
C GLY A 66 -21.32 13.22 9.84
N GLY A 67 -22.48 12.97 9.22
CA GLY A 67 -22.67 11.93 8.21
C GLY A 67 -21.83 12.12 6.94
N VAL A 68 -21.05 11.09 6.62
CA VAL A 68 -20.67 10.76 5.24
C VAL A 68 -21.38 9.45 4.94
N ALA A 69 -22.35 9.50 4.03
CA ALA A 69 -23.24 8.39 3.75
C ALA A 69 -22.46 7.20 3.19
N ALA A 70 -22.80 5.99 3.64
CA ALA A 70 -22.23 4.72 3.18
C ALA A 70 -22.29 4.51 1.64
N GLN A 71 -22.98 5.38 0.91
CA GLN A 71 -23.05 5.39 -0.55
C GLN A 71 -21.72 5.80 -1.23
N ASP A 72 -20.90 6.67 -0.61
CA ASP A 72 -19.58 7.01 -1.17
C ASP A 72 -18.63 5.81 -1.11
N ILE A 73 -18.70 5.00 -0.06
CA ILE A 73 -17.80 3.86 0.19
C ILE A 73 -17.92 2.80 -0.92
N ASN A 74 -19.12 2.60 -1.49
CA ASN A 74 -19.36 1.60 -2.52
C ASN A 74 -18.80 2.02 -3.90
N ALA A 75 -18.75 3.32 -4.20
CA ALA A 75 -18.12 3.83 -5.42
C ALA A 75 -16.58 3.67 -5.42
N PHE A 76 -15.95 3.68 -4.22
CA PHE A 76 -14.50 3.53 -4.08
C PHE A 76 -14.01 2.08 -4.23
N SER A 77 -14.81 1.08 -3.82
CA SER A 77 -14.44 -0.34 -3.96
C SER A 77 -14.37 -0.79 -5.43
N ALA A 78 -15.13 -0.17 -6.33
CA ALA A 78 -15.12 -0.50 -7.76
C ALA A 78 -13.83 -0.04 -8.48
N GLY A 79 -13.13 0.97 -7.95
CA GLY A 79 -11.89 1.50 -8.52
C GLY A 79 -10.62 0.71 -8.15
N GLN A 80 -10.68 -0.17 -7.15
CA GLN A 80 -9.48 -0.86 -6.62
C GLN A 80 -9.30 -2.30 -7.14
N SER A 81 -10.27 -2.86 -7.87
CA SER A 81 -10.14 -4.19 -8.52
C SER A 81 -9.14 -4.22 -9.70
N ALA A 82 -8.47 -3.11 -10.02
CA ALA A 82 -7.47 -3.04 -11.08
C ALA A 82 -6.04 -3.42 -10.63
N TYR A 83 -5.84 -3.93 -9.41
CA TYR A 83 -4.62 -4.69 -9.09
C TYR A 83 -4.76 -6.12 -9.64
N SER A 84 -4.99 -6.24 -10.95
CA SER A 84 -4.72 -7.48 -11.65
C SER A 84 -3.23 -7.76 -11.52
N SER A 85 -2.92 -8.89 -10.89
CA SER A 85 -1.59 -9.49 -10.89
C SER A 85 -1.22 -9.91 -12.32
N GLN A 86 -0.98 -8.95 -13.20
CA GLN A 86 -0.27 -9.22 -14.44
C GLN A 86 1.18 -9.46 -14.05
N GLY A 87 1.54 -10.75 -14.10
CA GLY A 87 2.80 -11.27 -13.59
C GLY A 87 3.98 -10.44 -14.05
N PHE A 88 4.83 -10.06 -13.09
CA PHE A 88 6.23 -9.81 -13.37
C PHE A 88 6.82 -11.12 -13.89
N GLN A 89 6.76 -11.32 -15.21
CA GLN A 89 7.55 -12.33 -15.88
C GLN A 89 8.99 -11.86 -15.79
N ALA A 90 9.78 -12.53 -14.95
CA ALA A 90 11.21 -12.31 -14.87
C ALA A 90 11.80 -12.37 -16.29
N PRO A 91 12.72 -11.45 -16.67
CA PRO A 91 13.39 -11.54 -17.96
C PRO A 91 14.10 -12.90 -18.06
N PRO A 92 14.07 -13.57 -19.23
CA PRO A 92 14.77 -14.82 -19.41
C PRO A 92 16.27 -14.59 -19.17
N ILE A 93 16.85 -15.33 -18.24
CA ILE A 93 18.29 -15.37 -18.00
C ILE A 93 18.94 -15.81 -19.32
N PRO A 94 19.87 -15.04 -19.91
CA PRO A 94 20.64 -15.51 -21.06
C PRO A 94 21.45 -16.74 -20.66
N GLN A 95 21.00 -17.93 -21.05
CA GLN A 95 21.82 -19.13 -20.99
C GLN A 95 22.89 -19.06 -22.09
N ALA A 96 24.06 -18.52 -21.78
CA ALA A 96 25.34 -18.87 -22.42
C ALA A 96 26.49 -18.06 -21.80
N LEU A 97 27.16 -18.62 -20.80
CA LEU A 97 28.59 -18.37 -20.64
C LEU A 97 29.32 -19.44 -21.46
N PRO A 98 30.16 -19.10 -22.46
CA PRO A 98 31.00 -20.09 -23.11
C PRO A 98 31.94 -20.69 -22.07
N SER A 99 31.88 -22.01 -21.94
CA SER A 99 32.78 -22.83 -21.13
C SER A 99 34.21 -22.55 -21.58
N VAL A 100 35.01 -21.88 -20.74
CA VAL A 100 36.46 -21.75 -20.98
C VAL A 100 37.10 -23.08 -20.61
N SER A 101 37.09 -24.00 -21.56
CA SER A 101 37.90 -25.22 -21.55
C SER A 101 39.05 -25.02 -22.52
N GLY A 102 40.24 -24.69 -22.01
CA GLY A 102 41.42 -24.50 -22.86
C GLY A 102 42.56 -23.75 -22.21
N MET A 103 43.08 -24.22 -21.07
CA MET A 103 44.43 -23.85 -20.64
C MET A 103 45.37 -25.00 -21.03
N LYS A 104 46.03 -24.84 -22.18
CA LYS A 104 47.15 -25.69 -22.60
C LYS A 104 48.29 -25.47 -21.62
N GLN A 105 48.80 -26.57 -21.08
CA GLN A 105 50.05 -26.62 -20.33
C GLN A 105 51.19 -26.18 -21.24
N PHE A 106 52.01 -25.25 -20.75
CA PHE A 106 53.40 -25.07 -21.16
C PHE A 106 54.25 -25.19 -19.90
#